data_AF-A0A7V4NLJ2-F1
#
_entry.id   AF-A0A7V4NLJ2-F1
#
_cell.length_a   1.000
_cell.length_b   1.000
_cell.length_c   1.000
_cell.angle_alpha   90.00
_cell.angle_beta   90.00
_cell.angle_gamma   90.00
#
_symmetry.space_group_name_H-M   'P 1'
#
loop_
_entity.id
_entity.type
_entity.pdbx_description
1 polymer ?
#
loop_
_entity_poly.entity_id
_entity_poly.type
_entity_poly.pdbx_seq_one_letter_code
_entity_poly.pdbx_strand_id
1 'polypeptide(L)'
;MYSSPGFRDRADAGRQLAARLAHLRERALPALIEMARWKHLAHALPAFILLGRMAGLPETEIQEAWKSGDRERVIARAGKPSGKR
;
A
#
# COMPACT_ATOMS: atom_id res chain seq x y z
N MET A 1 -27.95 -20.16 -6.45
CA MET A 1 -27.05 -20.80 -5.47
C MET A 1 -25.66 -20.21 -5.70
N TYR A 2 -25.27 -19.16 -4.98
CA TYR A 2 -23.93 -18.56 -5.14
C TYR A 2 -22.94 -19.44 -4.37
N SER A 3 -22.09 -20.16 -5.11
CA SER A 3 -21.01 -20.97 -4.55
C SER A 3 -20.03 -20.04 -3.84
N SER A 4 -19.89 -20.17 -2.52
CA SER A 4 -18.87 -19.44 -1.77
C SER A 4 -17.48 -19.76 -2.33
N PRO A 5 -16.60 -18.76 -2.58
CA PRO A 5 -15.25 -19.03 -3.06
C PRO A 5 -14.51 -19.93 -2.07
N GLY A 6 -13.97 -21.05 -2.55
CA GLY A 6 -13.24 -22.01 -1.73
C GLY A 6 -11.95 -21.43 -1.14
N PHE A 7 -11.44 -22.05 -0.08
CA PHE A 7 -10.22 -21.63 0.64
C PHE A 7 -8.99 -21.40 -0.27
N ARG A 8 -8.86 -22.15 -1.37
CA ARG A 8 -7.77 -21.99 -2.35
C ARG A 8 -7.83 -20.64 -3.09
N ASP A 9 -9.01 -20.20 -3.47
CA ASP A 9 -9.24 -18.94 -4.21
C ASP A 9 -8.74 -17.71 -3.44
N ARG A 10 -8.98 -17.70 -2.12
CA ARG A 10 -8.51 -16.62 -1.23
C ARG A 10 -6.99 -16.58 -1.11
N ALA A 11 -6.33 -17.74 -1.05
CA ALA A 11 -4.87 -17.82 -0.98
C ALA A 11 -4.21 -17.37 -2.29
N ASP A 12 -4.81 -17.71 -3.43
CA ASP A 12 -4.38 -17.26 -4.76
C ASP A 12 -4.51 -15.74 -4.91
N ALA A 13 -5.64 -15.16 -4.47
CA ALA A 13 -5.84 -13.71 -4.48
C ALA A 13 -4.77 -12.96 -3.65
N GLY A 14 -4.42 -13.50 -2.48
CA GLY A 14 -3.35 -12.93 -1.64
C GLY A 14 -1.98 -12.94 -2.33
N ARG A 15 -1.62 -14.03 -3.01
CA ARG A 15 -0.39 -14.12 -3.80
C ARG A 15 -0.37 -13.12 -4.96
N GLN A 16 -1.46 -13.02 -5.70
CA GLN A 16 -1.57 -12.09 -6.83
C GLN A 16 -1.47 -10.63 -6.37
N LEU A 17 -2.08 -10.28 -5.24
CA LEU A 17 -1.97 -8.94 -4.65
C LEU A 17 -0.51 -8.63 -4.27
N ALA A 18 0.17 -9.56 -3.63
CA ALA A 18 1.59 -9.40 -3.27
C ALA A 18 2.46 -9.17 -4.52
N ALA A 19 2.23 -9.93 -5.59
CA ALA A 19 2.94 -9.75 -6.86
C ALA A 19 2.68 -8.37 -7.49
N ARG A 20 1.43 -7.89 -7.47
CA ARG A 20 1.08 -6.55 -7.97
C ARG A 20 1.74 -5.43 -7.17
N LEU A 21 1.76 -5.55 -5.84
CA LEU A 21 2.42 -4.58 -4.97
C LEU A 21 3.94 -4.58 -5.19
N ALA A 22 4.57 -5.74 -5.40
CA ALA A 22 5.98 -5.82 -5.76
C ALA A 22 6.28 -5.12 -7.09
N HIS A 23 5.44 -5.33 -8.11
CA HIS A 23 5.58 -4.66 -9.41
C HIS A 23 5.45 -3.13 -9.31
N LEU A 24 4.47 -2.65 -8.53
CA LEU A 24 4.32 -1.22 -8.26
C LEU A 24 5.53 -0.66 -7.50
N ARG A 25 6.04 -1.39 -6.52
CA ARG A 25 7.22 -0.98 -5.74
C ARG A 25 8.46 -0.84 -6.62
N GLU A 26 8.65 -1.76 -7.56
CA GLU A 26 9.80 -1.73 -8.48
C GLU A 26 9.75 -0.54 -9.44
N ARG A 27 8.57 -0.20 -9.96
CA ARG A 27 8.44 0.73 -11.10
C ARG A 27 7.87 2.09 -10.77
N ALA A 28 7.06 2.19 -9.72
CA ALA A 28 6.24 3.37 -9.43
C ALA A 28 6.54 3.99 -8.05
N LEU A 29 7.44 3.40 -7.24
CA LEU A 29 7.72 3.89 -5.88
C LEU A 29 8.10 5.38 -5.83
N PRO A 30 9.00 5.91 -6.68
CA PRO A 30 9.33 7.34 -6.65
C PRO A 30 8.13 8.25 -6.94
N ALA A 31 7.32 7.90 -7.96
CA ALA A 31 6.13 8.66 -8.33
C ALA A 31 5.07 8.64 -7.23
N LEU A 32 4.84 7.48 -6.60
CA LEU A 32 3.87 7.35 -5.52
C LEU A 32 4.30 8.13 -4.27
N ILE A 33 5.60 8.18 -3.95
CA ILE A 33 6.15 9.01 -2.87
C ILE A 33 5.88 10.50 -3.14
N GLU A 34 6.10 10.95 -4.37
CA GLU A 34 5.86 12.32 -4.78
C GLU A 34 4.36 12.67 -4.70
N MET A 35 3.49 11.83 -5.27
CA MET A 35 2.04 11.98 -5.22
C MET A 35 1.48 12.02 -3.80
N ALA A 36 1.99 11.17 -2.89
CA ALA A 36 1.55 11.13 -1.50
C ALA A 36 1.84 12.45 -0.73
N ARG A 37 2.74 13.28 -1.25
CA ARG A 37 3.10 14.60 -0.71
C ARG A 37 2.33 15.75 -1.34
N TRP A 38 1.45 15.50 -2.30
CA TRP A 38 0.63 16.55 -2.89
C TRP A 38 -0.21 17.28 -1.84
N LYS A 39 -0.40 18.58 -2.08
CA LYS A 39 -1.21 19.46 -1.21
C LYS A 39 -2.70 19.14 -1.31
N HIS A 40 -3.18 18.75 -2.49
CA HIS A 40 -4.57 18.36 -2.69
C HIS A 40 -4.83 16.95 -2.12
N LEU A 41 -5.31 16.91 -0.88
CA LEU A 41 -5.39 15.67 -0.09
C LEU A 41 -6.18 14.55 -0.77
N ALA A 42 -7.28 14.87 -1.46
CA ALA A 42 -8.07 13.86 -2.17
C ALA A 42 -7.29 13.18 -3.31
N HIS A 43 -6.27 13.84 -3.88
CA HIS A 43 -5.41 13.26 -4.93
C HIS A 43 -4.17 12.58 -4.35
N ALA A 44 -3.72 13.00 -3.16
CA ALA A 44 -2.61 12.34 -2.46
C ALA A 44 -3.03 11.02 -1.80
N LEU A 45 -4.29 10.91 -1.34
CA LEU A 45 -4.79 9.77 -0.58
C LEU A 45 -4.59 8.40 -1.27
N PRO A 46 -4.93 8.23 -2.57
CA PRO A 46 -4.75 6.94 -3.23
C PRO A 46 -3.29 6.47 -3.24
N ALA A 47 -2.35 7.39 -3.52
CA ALA A 47 -0.92 7.07 -3.51
C ALA A 47 -0.44 6.72 -2.09
N PHE A 48 -0.88 7.48 -1.09
CA PHE A 48 -0.57 7.21 0.31
C PHE A 48 -1.03 5.82 0.78
N ILE A 49 -2.26 5.42 0.45
CA ILE A 49 -2.78 4.09 0.80
C ILE A 49 -1.92 2.99 0.17
N LEU A 50 -1.55 3.15 -1.11
CA LEU A 50 -0.69 2.18 -1.79
C LEU A 50 0.69 2.06 -1.13
N LEU A 51 1.30 3.18 -0.72
CA LEU A 51 2.57 3.17 0.01
C LEU A 51 2.45 2.45 1.36
N GLY A 52 1.37 2.67 2.10
CA GLY A 52 1.10 1.96 3.35
C GLY A 52 1.01 0.44 3.16
N ARG A 53 0.31 -0.01 2.11
CA ARG A 53 0.21 -1.44 1.75
C ARG A 53 1.57 -2.02 1.34
N MET A 54 2.35 -1.29 0.55
CA MET A 54 3.72 -1.70 0.18
C MET A 54 4.67 -1.74 1.37
N ALA A 55 4.43 -0.93 2.40
CA ALA A 55 5.15 -0.93 3.67
C ALA A 55 4.72 -2.06 4.63
N GLY A 56 3.74 -2.89 4.22
CA GLY A 56 3.20 -4.00 5.01
C GLY A 56 2.37 -3.53 6.21
N LEU A 57 1.86 -2.31 6.20
CA LEU A 57 1.04 -1.78 7.28
C LEU A 57 -0.39 -2.32 7.18
N PRO A 58 -1.06 -2.63 8.32
CA PRO A 58 -2.48 -2.91 8.32
C PRO A 58 -3.28 -1.66 7.96
N GLU A 59 -4.46 -1.85 7.36
CA GLU A 59 -5.34 -0.77 6.87
C GLU A 59 -5.66 0.26 7.97
N THR A 60 -5.87 -0.18 9.21
CA THR A 60 -6.14 0.70 10.35
C THR A 60 -4.98 1.67 10.63
N GLU A 61 -3.73 1.19 10.62
CA GLU A 61 -2.55 2.04 10.82
C GLU A 61 -2.37 3.06 9.69
N ILE A 62 -2.70 2.68 8.46
CA ILE A 62 -2.67 3.58 7.30
C ILE A 62 -3.70 4.70 7.50
N GLN A 63 -4.92 4.35 7.87
CA GLN A 63 -6.00 5.31 8.08
C GLN A 63 -5.70 6.27 9.22
N GLU A 64 -5.18 5.77 10.35
CA GLU A 64 -4.83 6.61 11.49
C GLU A 64 -3.68 7.56 11.16
N ALA A 65 -2.65 7.11 10.43
CA ALA A 65 -1.57 7.98 9.97
C ALA A 65 -2.07 9.09 9.02
N TRP A 66 -3.08 8.79 8.20
CA TRP A 66 -3.71 9.80 7.35
C TRP A 66 -4.48 10.82 8.18
N LYS A 67 -5.33 10.37 9.11
CA LYS A 67 -6.16 11.23 9.97
C LYS A 67 -5.33 12.12 10.89
N SER A 68 -4.24 11.61 11.44
CA SER A 68 -3.36 12.35 12.36
C SER A 68 -2.39 13.29 11.64
N GLY A 69 -2.28 13.19 10.31
CA GLY A 69 -1.31 13.95 9.52
C GLY A 69 0.11 13.40 9.56
N ASP A 70 0.37 12.28 10.24
CA ASP A 70 1.66 11.58 10.32
C ASP A 70 1.99 10.81 9.02
N ARG A 71 1.89 11.51 7.89
CA ARG A 71 2.03 10.92 6.54
C ARG A 71 3.48 10.53 6.24
N GLU A 72 4.43 11.36 6.65
CA GLU A 72 5.84 11.12 6.31
C GLU A 72 6.41 9.85 6.96
N ARG A 73 5.91 9.44 8.13
CA ARG A 73 6.29 8.16 8.73
C ARG A 73 6.01 6.99 7.79
N VAL A 74 4.82 6.97 7.18
CA VAL A 74 4.41 5.91 6.25
C VAL A 74 5.20 5.98 4.96
N ILE A 75 5.37 7.18 4.40
CA ILE A 75 6.13 7.41 3.16
C ILE A 75 7.60 6.96 3.34
N ALA A 76 8.24 7.34 4.44
CA ALA A 76 9.61 6.96 4.76
C ALA A 76 9.75 5.44 4.94
N ARG A 77 8.78 4.78 5.59
CA ARG A 77 8.77 3.32 5.74
C ARG A 77 8.66 2.62 4.39
N ALA A 78 7.81 3.12 3.49
CA ALA A 78 7.65 2.56 2.14
C ALA A 78 8.92 2.73 1.29
N GLY A 79 9.68 3.82 1.47
CA GLY A 79 10.92 4.08 0.75
C GLY A 79 12.08 3.14 1.11
N LYS A 80 12.04 2.49 2.28
CA LYS A 80 13.10 1.52 2.68
C LYS A 80 12.99 0.24 1.86
N PRO A 81 14.10 -0.34 1.35
CA PRO A 81 14.06 -1.64 0.69
C PRO A 81 13.38 -2.66 1.61
N SER A 82 12.41 -3.41 1.07
CA SER A 82 11.73 -4.45 1.85
C SER A 82 12.78 -5.47 2.27
N GLY A 83 13.11 -5.52 3.56
CA GLY A 83 14.05 -6.48 4.13
C GLY A 83 13.50 -7.90 4.05
N LYS A 84 13.59 -8.50 2.86
CA LYS A 84 13.41 -9.93 2.65
C LYS A 84 14.75 -10.44 2.11
N ARG A 85 15.59 -10.87 3.05
CA ARG A 85 16.71 -11.78 2.78
C ARG A 85 16.16 -13.20 2.74
#